data_AF-A0A7V9P9P8-F1
#
_entry.id   AF-A0A7V9P9P8-F1
#
_cell.length_a   1.000
_cell.length_b   1.000
_cell.length_c   1.000
_cell.angle_alpha   90.00
_cell.angle_beta   90.00
_cell.angle_gamma   90.00
#
_symmetry.space_group_name_H-M   'P 1'
#
loop_
_entity.id
_entity.type
_entity.pdbx_description
1 polymer ?
#
loop_
_entity_poly.entity_id
_entity_poly.type
_entity_poly.pdbx_seq_one_letter_code
_entity_poly.pdbx_strand_id
1 'polypeptide(L)'
;MQRLIKEVTEYVEQNIGTFHQKRIGSLNTLKLNNVLKRKNPYLFRAKYLITASDLVKALANAHIISNEETIFGDWLEGLAIFINEKVFSGRKSGIPNIDLEFDNDGARYIVSIKSGPNWGNSSQVNKLKSDFLTAKKTLRTSNSGLNIIAVNGCCYGRDNKPDKGDYFKYCGQSFWEFIYI
;
A
#
# COMPACT_ATOMS: atom_id res chain seq x y z
N MET A 1 -13.86 -20.11 8.79
CA MET A 1 -12.50 -19.74 9.23
C MET A 1 -11.42 -20.60 8.57
N GLN A 2 -11.39 -21.93 8.76
CA GLN A 2 -10.36 -22.81 8.16
C GLN A 2 -10.27 -22.72 6.62
N ARG A 3 -11.41 -22.64 5.93
CA ARG A 3 -11.44 -22.46 4.47
C ARG A 3 -10.76 -21.17 4.01
N LEU A 4 -11.06 -20.04 4.66
CA LEU A 4 -10.47 -18.76 4.28
C LEU A 4 -8.96 -18.74 4.53
N ILE A 5 -8.50 -19.29 5.65
CA ILE A 5 -7.06 -19.41 5.93
C ILE A 5 -6.36 -20.19 4.81
N LYS A 6 -6.98 -21.28 4.34
CA LYS A 6 -6.47 -22.05 3.21
C LYS A 6 -6.41 -21.20 1.93
N GLU A 7 -7.51 -20.53 1.58
CA GLU A 7 -7.59 -19.68 0.38
C GLU A 7 -6.56 -18.52 0.43
N VAL A 8 -6.36 -17.90 1.59
CA VAL A 8 -5.34 -16.85 1.79
C VAL A 8 -3.94 -17.43 1.67
N THR A 9 -3.68 -18.61 2.23
CA THR A 9 -2.38 -19.29 2.10
C THR A 9 -2.07 -19.60 0.63
N GLU A 10 -3.04 -20.18 -0.08
CA GLU A 10 -2.92 -20.48 -1.51
C GLU A 10 -2.68 -19.20 -2.33
N TYR A 11 -3.38 -18.10 -2.02
CA TYR A 11 -3.16 -16.80 -2.67
C TYR A 11 -1.74 -16.29 -2.43
N VAL A 12 -1.26 -16.33 -1.19
CA VAL A 12 0.09 -15.87 -0.83
C VAL A 12 1.15 -16.69 -1.58
N GLU A 13 1.04 -18.02 -1.56
CA GLU A 13 1.98 -18.92 -2.24
C GLU A 13 2.05 -18.65 -3.76
N GLN A 14 0.90 -18.43 -4.39
CA GLN A 14 0.83 -18.17 -5.83
C GLN A 14 1.34 -16.79 -6.22
N ASN A 15 1.19 -15.78 -5.37
CA ASN A 15 1.47 -14.39 -5.72
C ASN A 15 2.82 -13.87 -5.17
N ILE A 16 3.42 -14.52 -4.18
CA ILE A 16 4.71 -14.10 -3.61
C ILE A 16 5.86 -14.25 -4.62
N GLY A 17 5.77 -15.22 -5.53
CA GLY A 17 6.75 -15.39 -6.63
C GLY A 17 6.82 -14.14 -7.51
N THR A 18 5.67 -13.53 -7.83
CA THR A 18 5.59 -12.29 -8.61
C THR A 18 6.28 -11.11 -7.90
N PHE A 19 6.17 -11.03 -6.57
CA PHE A 19 6.90 -10.03 -5.78
C PHE A 19 8.41 -10.18 -5.95
N HIS A 20 8.95 -11.40 -5.82
CA HIS A 20 10.38 -11.67 -6.00
C HIS A 20 10.85 -11.39 -7.43
N GLN A 21 10.06 -11.77 -8.44
CA GLN A 21 10.37 -11.49 -9.84
C GLN A 21 10.41 -9.99 -10.14
N LYS A 22 9.43 -9.21 -9.66
CA LYS A 22 9.43 -7.74 -9.80
C LYS A 22 10.64 -7.11 -9.10
N ARG A 23 10.98 -7.60 -7.90
CA ARG A 23 12.14 -7.12 -7.14
C ARG A 23 13.44 -7.34 -7.92
N ILE A 24 13.65 -8.53 -8.50
CA ILE A 24 14.83 -8.82 -9.33
C ILE A 24 14.79 -8.00 -10.63
N GLY A 25 13.63 -7.94 -11.30
CA GLY A 25 13.43 -7.19 -12.54
C GLY A 25 13.73 -5.70 -12.42
N SER A 26 13.61 -5.12 -11.23
CA SER A 26 14.01 -3.73 -10.96
C SER A 26 15.49 -3.46 -11.25
N LEU A 27 16.36 -4.47 -11.17
CA LEU A 27 17.77 -4.36 -11.53
C LEU A 27 17.99 -4.22 -13.04
N ASN A 28 17.12 -4.79 -13.87
CA ASN A 28 17.25 -4.71 -15.33
C ASN A 28 17.05 -3.28 -15.86
N THR A 29 16.36 -2.43 -15.09
CA THR A 29 16.17 -1.01 -15.44
C THR A 29 17.27 -0.11 -14.87
N LEU A 30 18.15 -0.66 -14.02
CA LEU A 30 19.23 0.08 -13.38
C LEU A 30 20.30 0.44 -14.42
N LYS A 31 20.46 1.74 -14.67
CA LYS A 31 21.58 2.24 -15.48
C LYS A 31 22.56 2.96 -14.58
N LEU A 32 23.84 2.55 -14.61
CA LEU A 32 24.90 3.10 -13.76
C LEU A 32 24.97 4.63 -13.85
N ASN A 33 24.87 5.18 -15.05
CA ASN A 33 24.88 6.63 -15.29
C ASN A 33 23.72 7.37 -14.59
N ASN A 34 22.53 6.77 -14.48
CA ASN A 34 21.38 7.37 -13.80
C ASN A 34 21.58 7.39 -12.28
N VAL A 35 22.24 6.37 -11.74
CA VAL A 35 22.49 6.27 -10.30
C VAL A 35 23.58 7.24 -9.87
N LEU A 36 24.68 7.31 -10.62
CA LEU A 36 25.81 8.20 -10.32
C LEU A 36 25.40 9.68 -10.34
N LYS A 37 24.51 10.10 -11.25
CA LYS A 37 23.99 11.47 -11.32
C LYS A 37 23.26 11.93 -10.07
N ARG A 38 22.67 11.01 -9.31
CA ARG A 38 21.78 11.32 -8.18
C ARG A 38 22.47 11.24 -6.81
N LYS A 39 23.77 10.91 -6.76
CA LYS A 39 24.48 10.66 -5.49
C LYS A 39 25.69 11.59 -5.35
N ASN A 40 25.90 12.09 -4.13
CA ASN A 40 27.05 12.92 -3.79
C ASN A 40 28.29 12.03 -3.58
N PRO A 41 29.40 12.22 -4.34
CA PRO A 41 30.63 11.44 -4.19
C PRO A 41 31.19 11.41 -2.76
N TYR A 42 30.94 12.45 -1.97
CA TYR A 42 31.30 12.49 -0.54
C TYR A 42 30.71 11.32 0.25
N LEU A 43 29.46 10.93 -0.03
CA LEU A 43 28.77 9.86 0.70
C LEU A 43 29.44 8.49 0.50
N PHE A 44 30.12 8.28 -0.64
CA PHE A 44 30.86 7.05 -0.90
C PHE A 44 32.15 6.98 -0.08
N ARG A 45 32.87 8.11 0.05
CA ARG A 45 34.04 8.22 0.92
C ARG A 45 33.67 8.05 2.40
N ALA A 46 32.59 8.69 2.83
CA ALA A 46 32.10 8.59 4.21
C ALA A 46 31.68 7.17 4.61
N LYS A 47 31.21 6.36 3.64
CA LYS A 47 30.86 4.94 3.83
C LYS A 47 32.03 3.98 3.61
N TYR A 48 33.25 4.48 3.42
CA TYR A 48 34.45 3.67 3.18
C TYR A 48 34.31 2.70 1.99
N LEU A 49 33.65 3.14 0.90
CA LEU A 49 33.54 2.37 -0.34
C LEU A 49 34.82 2.57 -1.17
N ILE A 50 35.76 1.65 -1.05
CA ILE A 50 37.12 1.79 -1.61
C ILE A 50 37.26 1.11 -2.97
N THR A 51 36.55 0.00 -3.19
CA THR A 51 36.61 -0.72 -4.46
C THR A 51 35.43 -0.40 -5.36
N ALA A 52 35.62 -0.54 -6.68
CA ALA A 52 34.52 -0.44 -7.64
C ALA A 52 33.41 -1.47 -7.36
N SER A 53 33.78 -2.67 -6.88
CA SER A 53 32.83 -3.71 -6.50
C SER A 53 31.95 -3.27 -5.33
N ASP A 54 32.53 -2.67 -4.29
CA ASP A 54 31.79 -2.16 -3.13
C ASP A 54 30.81 -1.06 -3.54
N LEU A 55 31.25 -0.17 -4.43
CA LEU A 55 30.39 0.88 -4.98
C LEU A 55 29.21 0.27 -5.73
N VAL A 56 29.45 -0.64 -6.68
CA VAL A 56 28.39 -1.28 -7.48
C VAL A 56 27.41 -2.03 -6.57
N LYS A 57 27.91 -2.81 -5.59
CA LYS A 57 27.08 -3.55 -4.63
C LYS A 57 26.23 -2.61 -3.78
N ALA A 58 26.81 -1.53 -3.26
CA ALA A 58 26.08 -0.54 -2.46
C ALA A 58 24.98 0.15 -3.28
N LEU A 59 25.25 0.47 -4.54
CA LEU A 59 24.28 1.09 -5.45
C LEU A 59 23.14 0.13 -5.82
N ALA A 60 23.46 -1.10 -6.20
CA ALA A 60 22.47 -2.13 -6.52
C ALA A 60 21.57 -2.44 -5.32
N ASN A 61 22.15 -2.62 -4.13
CA ASN A 61 21.38 -2.85 -2.90
C ASN A 61 20.45 -1.68 -2.57
N ALA A 62 20.95 -0.44 -2.65
CA ALA A 62 20.13 0.73 -2.39
C ALA A 62 18.96 0.85 -3.38
N HIS A 63 19.19 0.51 -4.65
CA HIS A 63 18.14 0.50 -5.67
C HIS A 63 17.07 -0.56 -5.38
N ILE A 64 17.47 -1.79 -5.06
CA ILE A 64 16.55 -2.87 -4.68
C ILE A 64 15.69 -2.42 -3.48
N ILE A 65 16.32 -1.93 -2.41
CA ILE A 65 15.62 -1.49 -1.19
C ILE A 65 14.62 -0.37 -1.51
N SER A 66 15.01 0.60 -2.34
CA SER A 66 14.12 1.72 -2.67
C SER A 66 12.90 1.33 -3.50
N ASN A 67 12.98 0.27 -4.32
CA ASN A 67 11.84 -0.22 -5.09
C ASN A 67 10.98 -1.20 -4.29
N GLU A 68 11.56 -1.87 -3.31
CA GLU A 68 10.90 -2.90 -2.52
C GLU A 68 9.68 -2.35 -1.77
N GLU A 69 9.75 -1.11 -1.27
CA GLU A 69 8.61 -0.49 -0.57
C GLU A 69 7.37 -0.37 -1.48
N THR A 70 7.54 0.08 -2.72
CA THR A 70 6.44 0.17 -3.70
C THR A 70 5.93 -1.21 -4.07
N ILE A 71 6.82 -2.15 -4.41
CA ILE A 71 6.44 -3.50 -4.84
C ILE A 71 5.71 -4.23 -3.70
N PHE A 72 6.15 -4.04 -2.46
CA PHE A 72 5.53 -4.63 -1.28
C PHE A 72 4.18 -3.97 -0.96
N GLY A 73 4.07 -2.65 -1.10
CA GLY A 73 2.82 -1.92 -0.97
C GLY A 73 1.75 -2.43 -1.94
N ASP A 74 2.09 -2.55 -3.23
CA ASP A 74 1.19 -3.07 -4.26
C ASP A 74 0.73 -4.51 -3.95
N TRP A 75 1.64 -5.34 -3.44
CA TRP A 75 1.31 -6.72 -3.07
C TRP A 75 0.35 -6.78 -1.87
N LEU A 76 0.58 -5.96 -0.85
CA LEU A 76 -0.29 -5.87 0.32
C LEU A 76 -1.69 -5.33 -0.03
N GLU A 77 -1.77 -4.36 -0.94
CA GLU A 77 -3.05 -3.87 -1.49
C GLU A 77 -3.82 -5.02 -2.13
N GLY A 78 -3.17 -5.79 -3.01
CA GLY A 78 -3.78 -6.94 -3.67
C GLY A 78 -4.30 -7.99 -2.68
N LEU A 79 -3.51 -8.31 -1.65
CA LEU A 79 -3.92 -9.24 -0.59
C LEU A 79 -5.14 -8.74 0.20
N ALA A 80 -5.16 -7.47 0.58
CA ALA A 80 -6.27 -6.89 1.31
C ALA A 80 -7.57 -6.87 0.49
N ILE A 81 -7.48 -6.55 -0.82
CA ILE A 81 -8.63 -6.63 -1.73
C ILE A 81 -9.13 -8.07 -1.85
N PHE A 82 -8.23 -9.05 -2.05
CA PHE A 82 -8.58 -10.47 -2.15
C PHE A 82 -9.30 -10.97 -0.90
N ILE A 83 -8.78 -10.66 0.30
CA ILE A 83 -9.42 -11.05 1.56
C ILE A 83 -10.83 -10.46 1.66
N ASN A 84 -10.95 -9.16 1.40
CA ASN A 84 -12.24 -8.48 1.51
C ASN A 84 -13.25 -8.95 0.45
N GLU A 85 -12.81 -9.31 -0.75
CA GLU A 85 -13.63 -9.97 -1.77
C GLU A 85 -14.24 -11.27 -1.23
N LYS A 86 -13.45 -12.11 -0.55
CA LYS A 86 -13.93 -13.39 0.02
C LYS A 86 -14.92 -13.22 1.17
N VAL A 87 -14.82 -12.15 1.93
CA VAL A 87 -15.59 -11.95 3.17
C VAL A 87 -16.83 -11.10 2.91
N PHE A 88 -16.66 -9.95 2.25
CA PHE A 88 -17.68 -8.92 2.09
C PHE A 88 -18.10 -8.72 0.63
N SER A 89 -17.64 -9.57 -0.30
CA SER A 89 -17.83 -9.34 -1.74
C SER A 89 -17.32 -7.96 -2.19
N GLY A 90 -16.27 -7.49 -1.51
CA GLY A 90 -15.60 -6.24 -1.84
C GLY A 90 -14.94 -6.29 -3.21
N ARG A 91 -14.62 -5.12 -3.74
CA ARG A 91 -14.04 -4.97 -5.07
C ARG A 91 -13.02 -3.84 -5.11
N LYS A 92 -12.08 -3.94 -6.05
CA LYS A 92 -11.20 -2.82 -6.38
C LYS A 92 -12.05 -1.63 -6.84
N SER A 93 -11.79 -0.45 -6.28
CA SER A 93 -12.56 0.75 -6.60
C SER A 93 -12.32 1.20 -8.04
N GLY A 94 -13.38 1.69 -8.69
CA GLY A 94 -13.26 2.43 -9.96
C GLY A 94 -12.96 3.92 -9.76
N ILE A 95 -12.98 4.40 -8.51
CA ILE A 95 -12.78 5.81 -8.18
C ILE A 95 -11.27 6.08 -8.04
N PRO A 96 -10.74 7.12 -8.70
CA PRO A 96 -9.32 7.45 -8.58
C PRO A 96 -8.85 7.61 -7.13
N ASN A 97 -7.71 7.01 -6.79
CA ASN A 97 -7.06 7.06 -5.47
C ASN A 97 -7.83 6.38 -4.33
N ILE A 98 -8.86 5.59 -4.64
CA ILE A 98 -9.50 4.65 -3.72
C ILE A 98 -9.11 3.25 -4.17
N ASP A 99 -8.79 2.38 -3.23
CA ASP A 99 -8.21 1.06 -3.53
C ASP A 99 -9.30 -0.02 -3.43
N LEU A 100 -10.16 0.05 -2.41
CA LEU A 100 -11.18 -0.96 -2.10
C LEU A 100 -12.54 -0.31 -1.77
N GLU A 101 -13.61 -0.93 -2.26
CA GLU A 101 -15.00 -0.62 -1.90
C GLU A 101 -15.75 -1.89 -1.48
N PHE A 102 -16.51 -1.80 -0.39
CA PHE A 102 -17.41 -2.87 0.05
C PHE A 102 -18.59 -2.32 0.85
N ASP A 103 -19.65 -3.11 0.99
CA ASP A 103 -20.78 -2.80 1.90
C ASP A 103 -20.65 -3.67 3.14
N ASN A 104 -20.82 -3.08 4.31
CA ASN A 104 -20.99 -3.82 5.56
C ASN A 104 -21.89 -3.02 6.52
N ASP A 105 -22.76 -3.70 7.27
CA ASP A 105 -23.66 -3.08 8.27
C ASP A 105 -24.41 -1.82 7.80
N GLY A 106 -24.91 -1.82 6.57
CA GLY A 106 -25.68 -0.72 6.00
C GLY A 106 -24.85 0.52 5.63
N ALA A 107 -23.51 0.42 5.65
CA ALA A 107 -22.60 1.45 5.18
C ALA A 107 -21.74 0.97 4.01
N ARG A 108 -21.46 1.87 3.07
CA ARG A 108 -20.45 1.70 2.02
C ARG A 108 -19.10 2.17 2.58
N TYR A 109 -18.15 1.27 2.67
CA TYR A 109 -16.77 1.61 3.00
C TYR A 109 -15.98 1.91 1.73
N ILE A 110 -15.28 3.03 1.74
CA ILE A 110 -14.25 3.37 0.75
C ILE A 110 -12.90 3.37 1.46
N VAL A 111 -11.96 2.60 0.95
CA VAL A 111 -10.68 2.38 1.62
C VAL A 111 -9.54 2.79 0.71
N SER A 112 -8.62 3.60 1.23
CA SER A 112 -7.27 3.69 0.66
C SER A 112 -6.30 2.89 1.52
N ILE A 113 -5.59 1.97 0.88
CA ILE A 113 -4.67 1.03 1.51
C ILE A 113 -3.25 1.59 1.41
N LYS A 114 -2.50 1.48 2.49
CA LYS A 114 -1.12 1.92 2.63
C LYS A 114 -0.33 0.88 3.39
N SER A 115 0.97 0.83 3.17
CA SER A 115 1.83 -0.16 3.83
C SER A 115 1.84 0.05 5.35
N GLY A 116 2.11 1.26 5.82
CA GLY A 116 2.26 1.57 7.25
C GLY A 116 1.77 2.97 7.65
N PRO A 117 1.79 3.33 8.94
CA PRO A 117 1.14 4.53 9.46
C PRO A 117 1.79 5.84 9.01
N ASN A 118 3.09 5.83 8.68
CA ASN A 118 3.87 7.01 8.28
C ASN A 118 4.08 7.08 6.76
N TRP A 119 3.07 6.69 5.98
CA TRP A 119 3.13 6.56 4.53
C TRP A 119 3.24 7.88 3.76
N GLY A 120 3.03 9.03 4.41
CA GLY A 120 3.04 10.30 3.71
C GLY A 120 3.24 11.52 4.60
N ASN A 121 3.73 12.59 3.98
CA ASN A 121 3.82 13.91 4.58
C ASN A 121 2.45 14.63 4.61
N SER A 122 2.43 15.86 5.11
CA SER A 122 1.19 16.66 5.23
C SER A 122 0.46 16.89 3.91
N SER A 123 1.17 17.10 2.80
CA SER A 123 0.54 17.33 1.48
C SER A 123 -0.12 16.05 0.96
N GLN A 124 0.50 14.89 1.16
CA GLN A 124 -0.06 13.59 0.79
C GLN A 124 -1.29 13.26 1.65
N VAL A 125 -1.27 13.57 2.95
CA VAL A 125 -2.43 13.39 3.83
C VAL A 125 -3.59 14.31 3.42
N ASN A 126 -3.31 15.57 3.07
CA ASN A 126 -4.33 16.49 2.58
C ASN A 126 -4.93 16.03 1.25
N LYS A 127 -4.09 15.45 0.37
CA LYS A 127 -4.56 14.87 -0.89
C LYS A 127 -5.50 13.69 -0.65
N LEU A 128 -5.17 12.78 0.26
CA LEU A 128 -6.04 11.67 0.64
C LEU A 128 -7.40 12.15 1.15
N LYS A 129 -7.44 13.19 2.00
CA LYS A 129 -8.69 13.79 2.47
C LYS A 129 -9.54 14.29 1.31
N SER A 130 -8.91 15.01 0.37
CA SER A 130 -9.60 15.50 -0.85
C SER A 130 -10.12 14.36 -1.72
N ASP A 131 -9.36 13.27 -1.84
CA ASP A 131 -9.76 12.08 -2.59
C ASP A 131 -10.96 11.38 -1.96
N PHE A 132 -10.98 11.21 -0.63
CA PHE A 132 -12.17 10.69 0.06
C PHE A 132 -13.39 11.57 -0.11
N LEU A 133 -13.24 12.90 -0.04
CA LEU A 133 -14.35 13.83 -0.26
C LEU A 133 -14.89 13.72 -1.69
N THR A 134 -14.00 13.60 -2.67
CA THR A 134 -14.37 13.44 -4.08
C THR A 134 -15.08 12.10 -4.30
N ALA A 135 -14.55 11.01 -3.76
CA ALA A 135 -15.17 9.68 -3.83
C ALA A 135 -16.57 9.65 -3.20
N LYS A 136 -16.74 10.25 -2.02
CA LYS A 136 -18.04 10.39 -1.35
C LYS A 136 -19.05 11.15 -2.24
N LYS A 137 -18.61 12.19 -2.95
CA LYS A 137 -19.47 12.91 -3.90
C LYS A 137 -19.86 12.04 -5.09
N THR A 138 -18.89 11.37 -5.72
CA THR A 138 -19.10 10.48 -6.86
C THR A 138 -20.09 9.35 -6.56
N LEU A 139 -20.06 8.80 -5.35
CA LEU A 139 -20.98 7.71 -4.96
C LEU A 139 -22.40 8.21 -4.60
N ARG A 140 -22.56 9.50 -4.31
CA ARG A 140 -23.85 10.12 -3.97
C ARG A 140 -24.61 10.65 -5.17
N THR A 141 -23.94 10.94 -6.29
CA THR A 141 -24.59 11.48 -7.51
C THR A 141 -25.63 10.52 -8.11
N SER A 142 -25.61 9.24 -7.74
CA SER A 142 -26.63 8.25 -8.10
C SER A 142 -27.91 8.30 -7.24
N ASN A 143 -28.13 9.36 -6.45
CA ASN A 143 -29.25 9.53 -5.52
C ASN A 143 -29.43 8.34 -4.55
N SER A 144 -28.29 7.72 -4.20
CA SER A 144 -28.23 6.39 -3.60
C SER A 144 -28.56 6.36 -2.10
N GLY A 145 -28.65 7.52 -1.44
CA GLY A 145 -28.86 7.60 0.01
C GLY A 145 -27.76 6.95 0.86
N LEU A 146 -26.63 6.58 0.23
CA LEU A 146 -25.60 5.76 0.88
C LEU A 146 -24.93 6.49 2.04
N ASN A 147 -24.88 5.80 3.19
CA ASN A 147 -23.96 6.14 4.25
C ASN A 147 -22.55 5.69 3.84
N ILE A 148 -21.64 6.63 3.62
CA ILE A 148 -20.29 6.34 3.10
C ILE A 148 -19.24 6.67 4.15
N ILE A 149 -18.47 5.66 4.54
CA ILE A 149 -17.41 5.76 5.55
C ILE A 149 -16.05 5.64 4.85
N ALA A 150 -15.19 6.64 5.05
CA ALA A 150 -13.84 6.64 4.51
C ALA A 150 -12.86 6.04 5.50
N VAL A 151 -11.97 5.16 5.02
CA VAL A 151 -10.97 4.49 5.83
C VAL A 151 -9.60 4.55 5.17
N ASN A 152 -8.60 4.97 5.93
CA ASN A 152 -7.19 4.77 5.62
C ASN A 152 -6.71 3.49 6.29
N GLY A 153 -6.54 2.43 5.50
CA GLY A 153 -6.08 1.13 5.96
C GLY A 153 -4.57 1.04 5.89
N CYS A 154 -3.89 0.82 7.02
CA CYS A 154 -2.45 0.55 7.05
C CYS A 154 -2.20 -0.92 7.38
N CYS A 155 -1.53 -1.64 6.49
CA CYS A 155 -1.30 -3.08 6.61
C CYS A 155 -0.44 -3.48 7.82
N TYR A 156 0.45 -2.60 8.28
CA TYR A 156 1.24 -2.81 9.50
C TYR A 156 1.32 -1.55 10.35
N GLY A 157 1.93 -1.68 11.53
CA GLY A 157 2.08 -0.60 12.50
C GLY A 157 0.87 -0.43 13.41
N ARG A 158 0.83 0.69 14.14
CA ARG A 158 -0.20 0.99 15.15
C ARG A 158 -0.56 2.47 15.11
N ASP A 159 -1.83 2.77 15.25
CA ASP A 159 -2.36 4.12 15.48
C ASP A 159 -3.37 4.04 16.63
N ASN A 160 -3.12 4.78 17.70
CA ASN A 160 -3.95 4.75 18.92
C ASN A 160 -5.10 5.78 18.87
N LYS A 161 -5.27 6.50 17.76
CA LYS A 161 -6.28 7.55 17.58
C LYS A 161 -6.97 7.37 16.22
N PRO A 162 -7.70 6.26 16.01
CA PRO A 162 -8.17 5.88 14.68
C PRO A 162 -9.11 6.92 14.06
N ASP A 163 -9.95 7.59 14.85
CA ASP A 163 -10.81 8.66 14.34
C ASP A 163 -10.00 9.92 13.99
N LYS A 164 -10.02 10.33 12.72
CA LYS A 164 -9.38 11.55 12.21
C LYS A 164 -10.41 12.63 11.81
N GLY A 165 -11.68 12.45 12.18
CA GLY A 165 -12.82 13.30 11.83
C GLY A 165 -13.36 13.04 10.43
N ASP A 166 -12.53 13.21 9.41
CA ASP A 166 -12.94 13.06 8.00
C ASP A 166 -13.00 11.58 7.54
N TYR A 167 -12.16 10.75 8.16
CA TYR A 167 -11.93 9.34 7.87
C TYR A 167 -11.42 8.62 9.12
N PHE A 168 -11.53 7.29 9.14
CA PHE A 168 -10.90 6.45 10.15
C PHE A 168 -9.55 5.92 9.65
N LYS A 169 -8.56 5.83 10.53
CA LYS A 169 -7.27 5.22 10.25
C LYS A 169 -7.10 3.96 11.07
N TYR A 170 -7.12 2.81 10.42
CA TYR A 170 -6.86 1.52 11.05
C TYR A 170 -5.48 1.04 10.67
N CYS A 171 -4.72 0.49 11.62
CA CYS A 171 -3.33 0.07 11.38
C CYS A 171 -3.06 -1.31 11.96
N GLY A 172 -2.31 -2.12 11.22
CA GLY A 172 -1.92 -3.46 11.63
C GLY A 172 -3.16 -4.33 11.86
N GLN A 173 -3.19 -5.02 13.00
CA GLN A 173 -4.28 -5.94 13.36
C GLN A 173 -5.67 -5.31 13.19
N SER A 174 -5.87 -4.06 13.62
CA SER A 174 -7.18 -3.41 13.50
C SER A 174 -7.63 -3.20 12.06
N PHE A 175 -6.69 -3.02 11.12
CA PHE A 175 -7.04 -2.93 9.71
C PHE A 175 -7.42 -4.31 9.15
N TRP A 176 -6.63 -5.34 9.46
CA TRP A 176 -6.92 -6.70 9.01
C TRP A 176 -8.23 -7.24 9.58
N GLU A 177 -8.52 -6.97 10.85
CA GLU A 177 -9.81 -7.26 11.48
C GLU A 177 -10.92 -6.51 10.77
N PHE A 178 -10.78 -5.21 10.52
CA PHE A 178 -11.81 -4.40 9.85
C PHE A 178 -12.20 -4.92 8.45
N ILE A 179 -11.27 -5.51 7.68
CA ILE A 179 -11.57 -6.04 6.35
C ILE A 179 -11.96 -7.52 6.35
N TYR A 180 -12.02 -8.15 7.53
CA TYR A 180 -12.28 -9.57 7.74
C TYR A 180 -13.47 -9.87 8.67
N ILE A 181 -13.76 -9.00 9.64
CA ILE A 181 -14.78 -9.14 10.70
C ILE A 181 -15.88 -8.12 10.46
#